data_AF-A0A0U3APP0-F1
#
_entry.id   AF-A0A0U3APP0-F1
#
_cell.length_a   1.000
_cell.length_b   1.000
_cell.length_c   1.000
_cell.angle_alpha   90.00
_cell.angle_beta   90.00
_cell.angle_gamma   90.00
#
_symmetry.space_group_name_H-M   'P 1'
#
loop_
_entity.id
_entity.type
_entity.pdbx_description
1 polymer ?
#
loop_
_entity_poly.entity_id
_entity_poly.type
_entity_poly.pdbx_seq_one_letter_code
_entity_poly.pdbx_strand_id
1 'polypeptide(L)' 'MAKTRYIFDHQSEKAVLYQAGKFLFPIGGNKAEHWVDGDYVFSLATQKITYWILGKDLYGHLGNGELTRDPLFYFGE' A
#
# COMPACT_ATOMS: atom_id res chain seq x y z
N MET A 1 17.70 -11.78 2.45
CA MET A 1 16.74 -11.74 1.32
C MET A 1 15.60 -10.81 1.73
N ALA A 2 15.27 -9.78 0.96
CA ALA A 2 14.11 -8.95 1.26
C ALA A 2 12.86 -9.83 1.09
N LYS A 3 12.08 -10.01 2.16
CA LYS A 3 10.85 -10.81 2.13
C LYS A 3 9.84 -10.07 1.25
N THR A 4 9.54 -10.60 0.06
CA THR A 4 8.44 -10.12 -0.76
C THR A 4 7.15 -10.29 0.03
N ARG A 5 6.36 -9.23 0.16
CA ARG A 5 5.06 -9.26 0.85
C ARG A 5 3.97 -8.89 -0.15
N TYR A 6 2.80 -9.50 -0.03
CA TYR A 6 1.65 -9.15 -0.84
C TYR A 6 0.72 -8.23 -0.06
N ILE A 7 0.02 -7.36 -0.76
CA ILE A 7 -1.01 -6.49 -0.21
C ILE A 7 -2.34 -6.90 -0.83
N PHE A 8 -3.32 -7.13 0.02
CA PHE A 8 -4.63 -7.64 -0.32
C PHE A 8 -5.69 -6.58 -0.08
N ASP A 9 -6.72 -6.60 -0.92
CA ASP A 9 -7.92 -5.78 -0.77
C ASP A 9 -8.86 -6.40 0.27
N HIS A 10 -9.32 -5.59 1.23
CA HIS A 10 -10.18 -6.05 2.33
C HIS A 10 -11.57 -6.48 1.85
N GLN A 11 -12.07 -5.98 0.71
CA GLN A 11 -13.40 -6.34 0.22
C GLN A 11 -13.40 -7.64 -0.58
N SER A 12 -12.36 -7.85 -1.39
CA SER A 12 -12.28 -8.96 -2.34
C SER A 12 -11.36 -10.08 -1.91
N GLU A 13 -10.54 -9.86 -0.88
CA GLU A 13 -9.47 -10.76 -0.41
C GLU A 13 -8.45 -11.14 -1.49
N LYS A 14 -8.35 -10.35 -2.56
CA LYS A 14 -7.42 -10.57 -3.66
C LYS A 14 -6.15 -9.76 -3.47
N ALA A 15 -5.02 -10.35 -3.84
CA ALA A 15 -3.75 -9.62 -3.92
C ALA A 15 -3.86 -8.56 -5.02
N VAL A 16 -3.55 -7.30 -4.67
CA VAL A 16 -3.60 -6.16 -5.59
C VAL A 16 -2.23 -5.55 -5.84
N LEU A 17 -1.34 -5.61 -4.84
CA LEU A 17 0.04 -5.15 -4.95
C LEU A 17 1.00 -6.20 -4.34
N TYR A 18 2.27 -6.14 -4.72
CA TYR A 18 3.37 -6.78 -4.02
C TYR A 18 4.48 -5.78 -3.70
N GLN A 19 5.12 -5.97 -2.55
CA GLN A 19 6.23 -5.16 -2.08
C GLN A 19 7.56 -5.81 -2.46
N ALA A 20 8.41 -5.07 -3.15
CA ALA A 20 9.82 -5.42 -3.38
C ALA A 20 10.71 -4.27 -2.87
N GLY A 21 11.43 -4.53 -1.78
CA GLY A 21 12.17 -3.49 -1.06
C GLY A 21 11.22 -2.43 -0.50
N LYS A 22 11.41 -1.17 -0.89
CA LYS A 22 10.53 -0.05 -0.50
C LYS A 22 9.43 0.25 -1.50
N PHE A 23 9.34 -0.47 -2.61
CA PHE A 23 8.40 -0.15 -3.69
C PHE A 23 7.25 -1.14 -3.74
N LEU A 24 6.06 -0.66 -4.10
CA LEU A 24 4.88 -1.47 -4.33
C LEU A 24 4.55 -1.51 -5.82
N PHE A 25 4.25 -2.70 -6.30
CA PHE A 25 4.00 -3.00 -7.70
C PHE A 25 2.63 -3.67 -7.84
N PRO A 26 1.84 -3.35 -8.85
CA PRO A 26 0.58 -4.04 -9.13
C PRO A 26 0.82 -5.49 -9.53
N ILE A 27 -0.09 -6.38 -9.12
CA ILE A 27 -0.06 -7.78 -9.57
C ILE A 27 -0.17 -7.82 -11.10
N GLY A 28 0.79 -8.47 -11.74
CA GLY A 28 0.86 -8.57 -13.21
C GLY A 28 1.55 -7.38 -13.90
N GLY A 29 1.96 -6.35 -13.16
CA GLY A 29 2.72 -5.22 -13.71
C GLY A 29 4.22 -5.29 -13.42
N ASN A 30 4.98 -4.47 -14.16
CA ASN A 30 6.45 -4.38 -14.05
C ASN A 30 6.96 -3.00 -13.62
N LYS A 31 6.06 -2.06 -13.30
CA LYS A 31 6.40 -0.71 -12.83
C LYS A 31 5.90 -0.52 -11.41
N ALA A 32 6.73 0.09 -10.57
CA ALA A 32 6.29 0.49 -9.24
C ALA A 32 5.25 1.60 -9.37
N GLU A 33 4.19 1.53 -8.58
CA GLU A 33 3.16 2.57 -8.50
C GLU A 33 3.29 3.39 -7.22
N HIS A 34 3.84 2.77 -6.17
CA HIS A 34 3.99 3.40 -4.87
C HIS A 34 5.35 3.09 -4.24
N TRP A 35 5.72 3.87 -3.24
CA TRP A 35 6.79 3.53 -2.32
C TRP A 35 6.35 3.69 -0.86
N VAL A 36 6.96 2.91 0.01
CA VAL A 36 6.78 2.91 1.46
C VAL A 36 7.93 3.67 2.10
N ASP A 37 7.61 4.60 3.00
CA ASP A 37 8.57 5.30 3.84
C ASP A 37 7.98 5.46 5.25
N GLY A 38 8.56 4.76 6.23
CA GLY A 38 7.97 4.59 7.56
C GLY A 38 6.57 4.00 7.49
N ASP A 39 5.62 4.69 8.11
CA ASP A 39 4.20 4.30 8.16
C ASP A 39 3.37 4.89 7.01
N TYR A 40 4.01 5.46 5.99
CA TYR A 40 3.32 6.10 4.87
C TYR A 40 3.63 5.42 3.56
N VAL A 41 2.61 5.38 2.70
CA VAL A 41 2.72 4.96 1.31
C VAL A 41 2.45 6.16 0.42
N PHE A 42 3.33 6.37 -0.56
CA PHE A 42 3.28 7.51 -1.47
C PHE A 42 3.10 7.03 -2.90
N SER A 43 2.31 7.76 -3.69
CA SER A 43 2.20 7.51 -5.12
C SER A 43 3.41 8.02 -5.89
N LEU A 44 4.00 7.19 -6.74
CA LEU A 44 5.07 7.60 -7.67
C LEU A 44 4.57 8.62 -8.69
N ALA A 45 3.31 8.55 -9.09
CA ALA A 45 2.74 9.46 -10.09
C ALA A 45 2.52 10.87 -9.54
N THR A 46 2.04 11.00 -8.29
CA THR A 46 1.63 12.31 -7.74
C THR A 46 2.55 12.83 -6.63
N GLN A 47 3.45 12.00 -6.11
CA GLN A 47 4.31 12.30 -4.97
C GLN A 47 3.54 12.67 -3.68
N LYS A 48 2.26 12.30 -3.60
CA LYS A 48 1.40 12.51 -2.43
C LYS A 48 1.23 11.21 -1.64
N ILE A 49 0.95 11.35 -0.34
CA ILE A 49 0.55 10.25 0.52
C ILE A 49 -0.76 9.67 -0.03
N THR A 50 -0.78 8.36 -0.25
CA THR A 50 -1.98 7.61 -0.65
C THR A 50 -2.50 6.74 0.47
N TYR A 51 -1.62 6.21 1.31
CA TYR A 51 -2.04 5.36 2.43
C TYR A 51 -1.22 5.61 3.70
N TRP A 52 -1.84 5.35 4.84
CA TRP A 52 -1.18 5.21 6.14
C TRP A 52 -1.25 3.76 6.62
N ILE A 53 -0.14 3.28 7.15
CA ILE A 53 0.04 1.91 7.63
C ILE A 53 -0.17 1.90 9.14
N LEU A 54 -1.12 1.09 9.61
CA LEU A 54 -1.31 0.80 11.03
C LEU A 54 -1.25 -0.71 11.24
N GLY A 55 -0.12 -1.19 11.78
CA GLY A 55 0.14 -2.62 11.91
C GLY A 55 0.26 -3.27 10.54
N LYS A 56 -0.71 -4.13 10.17
CA LYS A 56 -0.78 -4.74 8.84
C LYS A 56 -1.71 -4.01 7.89
N ASP A 57 -2.54 -3.10 8.39
CA ASP A 57 -3.63 -2.50 7.65
C ASP A 57 -3.22 -1.18 6.99
N LEU A 58 -3.80 -0.89 5.82
CA LEU A 58 -3.58 0.32 5.05
C LEU A 58 -4.87 1.11 4.94
N TYR A 59 -4.86 2.32 5.48
CA TYR A 59 -5.95 3.27 5.44
C TYR A 59 -5.72 4.27 4.30
N GLY A 60 -6.75 4.54 3.49
CA GLY A 60 -6.65 5.50 2.39
C GLY A 60 -6.52 6.93 2.91
N HIS A 61 -5.61 7.72 2.35
CA HIS A 61 -5.45 9.13 2.70
C HIS A 61 -6.39 10.00 1.86
N LEU A 62 -7.34 10.67 2.52
CA LEU A 62 -8.38 11.48 1.86
C LEU A 62 -7.93 12.93 1.62
N GLY A 63 -6.83 13.36 2.24
CA GLY A 63 -6.33 14.74 2.20
C GLY A 63 -6.42 15.40 3.57
N ASN A 64 -5.67 16.50 3.79
CA ASN A 64 -5.71 17.28 5.03
C ASN A 64 -5.47 16.47 6.34
N GLY A 65 -4.78 15.33 6.25
CA GLY A 65 -4.54 14.43 7.38
C GLY A 65 -5.71 13.47 7.70
N GLU A 66 -6.78 13.50 6.91
CA GLU A 66 -7.92 12.60 7.06
C GLU A 66 -7.65 11.24 6.38
N LEU A 67 -8.17 10.19 7.00
CA LEU A 67 -8.05 8.80 6.55
C LEU A 67 -9.43 8.17 6.32
N THR A 68 -9.47 7.09 5.54
CA THR A 68 -10.66 6.24 5.48
C THR A 68 -11.02 5.71 6.87
N ARG A 69 -12.32 5.53 7.12
CA ARG A 69 -12.81 4.98 8.40
C ARG A 69 -12.34 3.54 8.62
N ASP A 70 -12.45 2.73 7.57
CA ASP A 70 -12.06 1.33 7.55
C ASP A 70 -10.80 1.15 6.69
N PRO A 71 -9.97 0.15 6.98
CA PRO A 71 -8.79 -0.13 6.17
C PRO A 71 -9.22 -0.63 4.78
N LEU A 72 -8.51 -0.17 3.75
CA LEU A 72 -8.77 -0.56 2.36
C LEU A 72 -7.99 -1.83 1.99
N PHE A 73 -6.74 -1.90 2.46
CA PHE A 73 -5.84 -3.01 2.16
C PHE A 73 -5.15 -3.53 3.42
N TYR A 74 -4.50 -4.68 3.31
CA TYR A 74 -3.62 -5.20 4.34
C TYR A 74 -2.42 -5.94 3.76
N PHE A 75 -1.30 -5.92 4.48
CA PHE A 75 -0.15 -6.79 4.21
C PHE A 75 -0.46 -8.23 4.63
N GLY A 76 -0.33 -9.16 3.69
CA GLY A 76 -0.36 -10.60 3.97
C GLY A 76 0.91 -11.08 4.70
N GLU A 77 0.76 -12.11 5.53
CA GLU A 77 1.84 -12.71 6.33
C GLU A 77 2.89 -13.48 5.53
#